data_AF-A0A5N5GSU1-F1
#
_entry.id   AF-A0A5N5GSU1-F1
#
_cell.length_a   1.000
_cell.length_b   1.000
_cell.length_c   1.000
_cell.angle_alpha   90.00
_cell.angle_beta   90.00
_cell.angle_gamma   90.00
#
_symmetry.space_group_name_H-M   'P 1'
#
loop_
_entity.id
_entity.type
_entity.pdbx_description
1 polymer ?
#
loop_
_entity_poly.entity_id
_entity_poly.type
_entity_poly.pdbx_seq_one_letter_code
_entity_poly.pdbx_strand_id
1 'polypeptide(L)'
;MAVASGEATTICNHCDRAIPSSNIDLHSVHCFRNLEKCKVCGDMVPKKYAEEHYSNTHAPVACSLCSETMEREILATHKGENCPQRIVTCDFCEFPLPAIDLAEHQEVCGNRTELCHLCNRYIRLRERYNHESRCNGISDNTAGPSRDDRAAERRQGPPRRQANEFSRKRLMFTIALTGIAVLLGSLFFQRKPDESQVH
;
A
#
# COMPACT_ATOMS: atom_id res chain seq x y z
N MET A 1 -48.04 45.87 -3.51
CA MET A 1 -46.65 46.18 -3.89
C MET A 1 -45.78 45.94 -2.67
N ALA A 2 -44.99 44.88 -2.65
CA ALA A 2 -44.14 44.54 -1.50
C ALA A 2 -42.95 45.50 -1.49
N VAL A 3 -42.81 46.26 -0.39
CA VAL A 3 -41.71 47.19 -0.17
C VAL A 3 -40.44 46.37 0.05
N ALA A 4 -39.61 46.28 -0.98
CA ALA A 4 -38.24 45.82 -0.83
C ALA A 4 -37.46 46.95 -0.13
N SER A 5 -37.45 46.96 1.20
CA SER A 5 -36.45 47.70 1.96
C SER A 5 -35.10 47.01 1.71
N GLY A 6 -34.38 47.45 0.68
CA GLY A 6 -32.98 47.10 0.50
C GLY A 6 -32.17 47.79 1.58
N GLU A 7 -31.89 47.08 2.67
CA GLU A 7 -30.94 47.56 3.67
C GLU A 7 -29.59 47.81 2.98
N ALA A 8 -29.03 49.00 3.16
CA ALA A 8 -27.69 49.31 2.67
C ALA A 8 -26.70 48.30 3.29
N THR A 9 -25.84 47.70 2.47
CA THR A 9 -24.81 46.75 2.91
C THR A 9 -23.42 47.29 2.60
N THR A 10 -22.49 47.10 3.52
CA THR A 10 -21.06 47.41 3.37
C THR A 10 -20.26 46.11 3.39
N ILE A 11 -19.21 46.01 2.57
CA ILE A 11 -18.32 44.83 2.54
C ILE A 11 -17.33 44.93 3.71
N CYS A 12 -17.17 43.84 4.46
CA CYS A 12 -16.14 43.75 5.49
C CYS A 12 -14.77 43.44 4.86
N ASN A 13 -13.76 44.28 5.10
CA ASN A 13 -12.40 44.12 4.56
C ASN A 13 -11.63 42.88 5.07
N HIS A 14 -12.17 42.16 6.06
CA HIS A 14 -11.51 41.00 6.66
C HIS A 14 -12.08 39.67 6.16
N CYS A 15 -13.41 39.55 6.05
CA CYS A 15 -14.08 38.33 5.58
C CYS A 15 -14.71 38.46 4.19
N ASP A 16 -14.61 39.64 3.57
CA ASP A 16 -15.14 39.97 2.23
C ASP A 16 -16.66 39.75 2.07
N ARG A 17 -17.40 39.65 3.19
CA ARG A 17 -18.85 39.45 3.19
C ARG A 17 -19.59 40.79 3.23
N ALA A 18 -20.72 40.86 2.51
CA ALA A 18 -21.65 41.97 2.59
C ALA A 18 -22.43 41.91 3.92
N ILE A 19 -22.30 42.96 4.73
CA ILE A 19 -22.91 43.10 6.05
C ILE A 19 -23.82 44.34 6.04
N PRO A 20 -25.01 44.31 6.65
CA PRO A 20 -25.84 45.51 6.80
C PRO A 20 -25.03 46.67 7.39
N SER A 21 -25.10 47.84 6.76
CA SER A 21 -24.30 49.00 7.12
C SER A 21 -24.54 49.47 8.56
N SER A 22 -25.71 49.20 9.14
CA SER A 22 -26.01 49.46 10.55
C SER A 22 -25.21 48.59 11.53
N ASN A 23 -24.75 47.42 11.10
CA ASN A 23 -24.10 46.40 11.94
C ASN A 23 -22.61 46.18 11.62
N ILE A 24 -22.06 46.92 10.65
CA ILE A 24 -20.69 46.72 10.17
C ILE A 24 -19.63 46.92 11.26
N ASP A 25 -19.82 47.90 12.15
CA ASP A 25 -18.85 48.19 13.22
C ASP A 25 -18.76 47.03 14.22
N LEU A 26 -19.90 46.53 14.69
CA LEU A 26 -19.98 45.38 15.59
C LEU A 26 -19.41 44.12 14.91
N HIS A 27 -19.77 43.91 13.64
CA HIS A 27 -19.26 42.79 12.86
C HIS A 27 -17.74 42.87 12.70
N SER A 28 -17.18 44.02 12.34
CA SER A 28 -15.74 44.18 12.07
C SER A 28 -14.89 43.79 13.28
N VAL A 29 -15.28 44.22 14.48
CA VAL A 29 -14.60 43.88 15.73
C VAL A 29 -14.70 42.39 16.01
N HIS A 30 -15.89 41.79 15.86
CA HIS A 30 -16.08 40.36 16.11
C HIS A 30 -15.31 39.49 15.09
N CYS A 31 -15.42 39.85 13.82
CA CYS A 31 -14.79 39.16 12.70
C CYS A 31 -13.26 39.16 12.85
N PHE A 32 -12.65 40.33 13.09
CA PHE A 32 -11.20 40.44 13.23
C PHE A 32 -10.66 39.73 14.47
N ARG A 33 -11.41 39.76 15.58
CA ARG A 33 -10.98 39.12 16.82
C ARG A 33 -11.07 37.60 16.75
N ASN A 34 -12.18 37.06 16.22
CA ASN A 34 -12.52 35.64 16.38
C ASN A 34 -12.32 34.78 15.14
N LEU A 35 -12.32 35.38 13.94
CA LEU A 35 -12.19 34.63 12.69
C LEU A 35 -10.83 34.90 12.06
N GLU A 36 -10.37 33.99 11.23
CA GLU A 36 -9.22 34.17 10.34
C GLU A 36 -9.44 33.42 9.03
N LYS A 37 -8.78 33.85 7.97
CA LYS A 37 -8.85 33.20 6.66
C LYS A 37 -7.85 32.05 6.61
N CYS A 38 -8.31 30.85 6.31
CA CYS A 38 -7.44 29.68 6.12
C CYS A 38 -6.47 29.93 4.97
N LYS A 39 -5.18 29.64 5.19
CA LYS A 39 -4.13 29.87 4.19
C LYS A 39 -4.14 28.87 3.04
N VAL A 40 -4.85 27.75 3.20
CA VAL A 40 -4.90 26.66 2.21
C VAL A 40 -6.15 26.78 1.33
N CYS A 41 -7.35 26.82 1.92
CA CYS A 41 -8.61 26.92 1.16
C CYS A 41 -9.18 28.34 1.04
N GLY A 42 -8.74 29.30 1.86
CA GLY A 42 -9.28 30.66 1.86
C GLY A 42 -10.60 30.84 2.64
N ASP A 43 -11.08 29.80 3.33
CA ASP A 43 -12.32 29.88 4.13
C ASP A 43 -12.13 30.69 5.41
N MET A 44 -13.19 31.35 5.87
CA MET A 44 -13.20 32.03 7.17
C MET A 44 -13.49 31.03 8.29
N VAL A 45 -12.50 30.77 9.14
CA VAL A 45 -12.55 29.80 10.23
C VAL A 45 -12.40 30.51 11.57
N PRO A 46 -13.12 30.12 12.64
CA PRO A 46 -12.85 30.64 13.97
C PRO A 46 -11.44 30.28 14.43
N LYS A 47 -10.68 31.26 14.92
CA LYS A 47 -9.27 31.08 15.36
C LYS A 47 -9.11 29.94 16.36
N LYS A 48 -10.09 29.76 17.25
CA LYS A 48 -10.11 28.66 18.24
C LYS A 48 -10.08 27.28 17.58
N TYR A 49 -10.63 27.13 16.38
CA TYR A 49 -10.77 25.88 15.64
C TYR A 49 -9.88 25.82 14.39
N ALA A 50 -8.97 26.78 14.21
CA ALA A 50 -8.12 26.84 13.02
C ALA A 50 -7.18 25.62 12.90
N GLU A 51 -6.60 25.18 14.02
CA GLU A 51 -5.75 23.99 14.07
C GLU A 51 -6.54 22.71 13.79
N GLU A 52 -7.75 22.59 14.34
CA GLU A 52 -8.65 21.46 14.09
C GLU A 52 -9.09 21.42 12.62
N HIS A 53 -9.45 22.57 12.05
CA HIS A 53 -9.77 22.70 10.63
C HIS A 53 -8.60 22.25 9.75
N TYR A 54 -7.37 22.70 10.05
CA TYR A 54 -6.18 22.26 9.33
C TYR A 54 -5.99 20.75 9.45
N SER A 55 -6.06 20.20 10.66
CA SER A 55 -5.83 18.78 10.93
C SER A 55 -6.83 17.87 10.20
N ASN A 56 -8.10 18.28 10.14
CA ASN A 56 -9.14 17.48 9.52
C ASN A 56 -9.19 17.64 8.00
N THR A 57 -8.87 18.83 7.49
CA THR A 57 -9.11 19.18 6.08
C THR A 57 -7.85 19.14 5.24
N HIS A 58 -6.72 19.62 5.77
CA HIS A 58 -5.52 19.91 5.00
C HIS A 58 -4.29 19.12 5.44
N ALA A 59 -4.27 18.59 6.66
CA ALA A 59 -3.11 17.89 7.16
C ALA A 59 -2.82 16.65 6.28
N PRO A 60 -1.54 16.40 5.98
CA PRO A 60 -1.12 15.18 5.31
C PRO A 60 -1.58 13.93 6.06
N VAL A 61 -1.91 12.89 5.31
CA VAL A 61 -2.41 11.62 5.80
C VAL A 61 -1.46 10.50 5.44
N ALA A 62 -1.30 9.53 6.34
CA ALA A 62 -0.47 8.36 6.09
C ALA A 62 -1.23 7.32 5.26
N CYS A 63 -0.54 6.71 4.29
CA CYS A 63 -1.04 5.58 3.55
C CYS A 63 -1.15 4.35 4.45
N SER A 64 -2.31 3.69 4.46
CA SER A 64 -2.55 2.50 5.28
C SER A 64 -1.75 1.26 4.87
N LEU A 65 -1.13 1.26 3.67
CA LEU A 65 -0.39 0.12 3.13
C LEU A 65 1.12 0.26 3.34
N CYS A 66 1.68 1.45 3.10
CA CYS A 66 3.13 1.70 3.18
C CYS A 66 3.55 2.67 4.29
N SER A 67 2.59 3.27 5.01
CA SER A 67 2.81 4.25 6.08
C SER A 67 3.50 5.56 5.65
N GLU A 68 3.65 5.79 4.34
CA GLU A 68 4.16 7.05 3.80
C GLU A 68 3.12 8.17 3.96
N THR A 69 3.57 9.36 4.34
CA THR A 69 2.70 10.53 4.56
C THR A 69 2.60 11.37 3.29
N MET A 70 1.38 11.72 2.91
CA MET A 70 1.09 12.43 1.66
C MET A 70 -0.14 13.32 1.77
N GLU A 71 -0.36 14.20 0.79
CA GLU A 71 -1.59 15.01 0.73
C GLU A 71 -2.83 14.14 0.54
N ARG A 72 -3.96 14.58 1.11
CA ARG A 72 -5.22 13.82 1.06
C ARG A 72 -5.70 13.60 -0.37
N GLU A 73 -5.50 14.59 -1.24
CA GLU A 73 -5.92 14.57 -2.64
C GLU A 73 -5.19 13.48 -3.45
N ILE A 74 -3.91 13.26 -3.17
CA ILE A 74 -3.08 12.27 -3.87
C ILE A 74 -3.19 10.86 -3.27
N LEU A 75 -3.76 10.71 -2.07
CA LEU A 75 -3.86 9.42 -1.36
C LEU A 75 -4.58 8.35 -2.20
N ALA A 76 -5.63 8.73 -2.94
CA ALA A 76 -6.39 7.80 -3.77
C ALA A 76 -5.53 7.24 -4.91
N THR A 77 -4.88 8.11 -5.68
CA THR A 77 -3.97 7.75 -6.77
C THR A 77 -2.74 7.00 -6.24
N HIS A 78 -2.23 7.37 -5.07
CA HIS A 78 -1.18 6.61 -4.43
C HIS A 78 -1.62 5.17 -4.17
N LYS A 79 -2.73 4.94 -3.46
CA LYS A 79 -3.20 3.59 -3.13
C LYS A 79 -3.48 2.73 -4.38
N GLY A 80 -4.02 3.33 -5.43
CA GLY A 80 -4.38 2.61 -6.65
C GLY A 80 -3.19 2.28 -7.56
N GLU A 81 -2.24 3.21 -7.71
CA GLU A 81 -1.27 3.13 -8.80
C GLU A 81 0.19 3.17 -8.33
N ASN A 82 0.49 4.00 -7.32
CA ASN A 82 1.88 4.30 -6.96
C ASN A 82 2.37 3.54 -5.73
N CYS A 83 1.46 3.04 -4.89
CA CYS A 83 1.83 2.43 -3.63
C CYS A 83 2.65 1.15 -3.88
N PRO A 84 3.86 1.02 -3.31
CA PRO A 84 4.70 -0.17 -3.49
C PRO A 84 4.09 -1.41 -2.84
N GLN A 85 3.23 -1.20 -1.83
CA GLN A 85 2.53 -2.25 -1.10
C GLN A 85 1.14 -2.57 -1.67
N ARG A 86 0.74 -1.96 -2.80
CA ARG A 86 -0.52 -2.34 -3.47
C ARG A 86 -0.42 -3.77 -3.99
N ILE A 87 -1.54 -4.48 -3.97
CA ILE A 87 -1.61 -5.85 -4.50
C ILE A 87 -1.81 -5.78 -6.02
N VAL A 88 -0.94 -6.47 -6.75
CA VAL A 88 -0.98 -6.67 -8.20
C VAL A 88 -0.87 -8.16 -8.50
N THR A 89 -1.24 -8.59 -9.69
CA THR A 89 -1.14 -9.99 -10.12
C THR A 89 0.04 -10.20 -11.04
N CYS A 90 0.71 -11.34 -10.90
CA CYS A 90 1.75 -11.75 -11.84
C CYS A 90 1.16 -12.09 -13.21
N ASP A 91 1.68 -11.48 -14.29
CA ASP A 91 1.24 -11.74 -15.68
C ASP A 91 1.40 -13.20 -16.14
N PHE A 92 2.20 -14.02 -15.45
CA PHE A 92 2.51 -15.39 -15.86
C PHE A 92 1.71 -16.46 -15.10
N CYS A 93 1.43 -16.23 -13.82
CA CYS A 93 0.79 -17.21 -12.94
C CYS A 93 -0.40 -16.67 -12.16
N GLU A 94 -0.77 -15.41 -12.39
CA GLU A 94 -1.91 -14.71 -11.79
C GLU A 94 -1.85 -14.60 -10.25
N PHE A 95 -0.72 -14.96 -9.64
CA PHE A 95 -0.54 -14.89 -8.20
C PHE A 95 -0.60 -13.43 -7.71
N PRO A 96 -1.42 -13.11 -6.70
CA PRO A 96 -1.48 -11.76 -6.13
C PRO A 96 -0.33 -11.51 -5.15
N LEU A 97 0.40 -10.41 -5.34
CA LEU A 97 1.54 -10.03 -4.51
C LEU A 97 1.73 -8.50 -4.45
N PRO A 98 2.50 -7.97 -3.48
CA PRO A 98 2.87 -6.56 -3.44
C PRO A 98 3.61 -6.13 -4.72
N ALA A 99 3.31 -4.92 -5.21
CA ALA A 99 3.93 -4.38 -6.42
C ALA A 99 5.46 -4.28 -6.34
N ILE A 100 6.01 -4.06 -5.15
CA ILE A 100 7.46 -4.04 -4.90
C ILE A 100 8.13 -5.39 -5.21
N ASP A 101 7.41 -6.50 -5.02
CA ASP A 101 7.95 -7.86 -5.21
C ASP A 101 7.68 -8.40 -6.62
N LEU A 102 6.84 -7.73 -7.43
CA LEU A 102 6.38 -8.20 -8.73
C LEU A 102 7.53 -8.49 -9.70
N ALA A 103 8.50 -7.57 -9.81
CA ALA A 103 9.59 -7.71 -10.75
C ALA A 103 10.49 -8.92 -10.44
N GLU A 104 10.90 -9.09 -9.18
CA GLU A 104 11.69 -10.24 -8.74
C GLU A 104 10.93 -11.54 -8.95
N HIS A 105 9.63 -11.55 -8.63
CA HIS A 105 8.78 -12.70 -8.86
C HIS A 105 8.68 -13.05 -10.36
N GLN A 106 8.47 -12.06 -11.24
CA GLN A 106 8.33 -12.28 -12.68
C GLN A 106 9.60 -12.81 -13.36
N GLU A 107 10.78 -12.44 -12.86
CA GLU A 107 12.05 -12.98 -13.34
C GLU A 107 12.17 -14.49 -13.08
N VAL A 108 11.74 -14.96 -11.91
CA VAL A 108 11.76 -16.40 -11.58
C VAL A 108 10.57 -17.12 -12.21
N CYS A 109 9.38 -16.56 -12.07
CA CYS A 109 8.12 -17.16 -12.51
C CYS A 109 8.09 -17.31 -14.04
N GLY A 110 8.50 -16.28 -14.78
CA GLY A 110 8.51 -16.32 -16.25
C GLY A 110 9.43 -17.37 -16.85
N ASN A 111 10.48 -17.78 -16.12
CA ASN A 111 11.41 -18.84 -16.52
C ASN A 111 10.91 -20.26 -16.21
N ARG A 112 9.83 -20.41 -15.44
CA ARG A 112 9.19 -21.71 -15.23
C ARG A 112 8.62 -22.22 -16.56
N THR A 113 8.73 -23.52 -16.78
CA THR A 113 8.22 -24.16 -17.99
C THR A 113 6.98 -24.98 -17.69
N GLU A 114 6.01 -24.96 -18.60
CA GLU A 114 4.84 -25.82 -18.60
C GLU A 114 4.79 -26.65 -19.89
N LEU A 115 4.22 -27.85 -19.80
CA LEU A 115 4.09 -28.75 -20.94
C LEU A 115 2.93 -28.29 -21.82
N CYS A 116 3.20 -28.00 -23.09
CA CYS A 116 2.14 -27.83 -24.07
C CYS A 116 1.53 -29.18 -24.44
N HIS A 117 0.23 -29.32 -24.25
CA HIS A 117 -0.49 -30.56 -24.56
C HIS A 117 -0.68 -30.82 -26.06
N LEU A 118 -0.51 -29.79 -26.90
CA LEU A 118 -0.65 -29.93 -28.35
C LEU A 118 0.61 -30.50 -28.99
N CYS A 119 1.79 -29.98 -28.64
CA CYS A 119 3.05 -30.40 -29.25
C CYS A 119 4.00 -31.13 -28.29
N ASN A 120 3.61 -31.38 -27.03
CA ASN A 120 4.40 -32.03 -25.98
C ASN A 120 5.78 -31.39 -25.71
N ARG A 121 5.92 -30.08 -25.97
CA ARG A 121 7.14 -29.32 -25.65
C ARG A 121 6.98 -28.58 -24.33
N TYR A 122 8.05 -28.51 -23.56
CA TYR A 122 8.13 -27.62 -22.40
C TYR A 122 8.40 -26.20 -22.89
N ILE A 123 7.50 -25.27 -22.59
CA ILE A 123 7.61 -23.86 -22.98
C ILE A 123 7.63 -23.00 -21.73
N ARG A 124 8.48 -21.97 -21.73
CA ARG A 124 8.55 -21.01 -20.63
C ARG A 124 7.25 -20.20 -20.54
N LEU A 125 6.81 -19.86 -19.33
CA LEU A 125 5.59 -19.07 -19.14
C LEU A 125 5.64 -17.73 -19.90
N ARG A 126 6.80 -17.06 -19.92
CA ARG A 126 6.99 -15.80 -20.68
C ARG A 126 6.83 -15.98 -22.19
N GLU A 127 7.04 -17.19 -22.71
CA GLU A 127 6.96 -17.51 -24.14
C GLU A 127 5.60 -18.11 -24.53
N ARG A 128 4.71 -18.38 -23.56
CA ARG A 128 3.43 -19.08 -23.76
C ARG A 128 2.58 -18.45 -24.87
N TYR A 129 2.36 -17.14 -24.82
CA TYR A 129 1.54 -16.44 -25.81
C TYR A 129 2.10 -16.55 -27.24
N ASN A 130 3.42 -16.40 -27.38
CA ASN A 130 4.12 -16.55 -28.67
C ASN A 130 4.08 -18.00 -29.18
N HIS A 131 4.13 -18.96 -28.27
CA HIS A 131 4.00 -20.37 -28.61
C HIS A 131 2.58 -20.71 -29.07
N GLU A 132 1.56 -20.30 -28.32
CA GLU A 132 0.16 -20.59 -28.59
C GLU A 132 -0.26 -20.12 -29.98
N SER A 133 0.15 -18.92 -30.38
CA SER A 133 -0.12 -18.36 -31.72
C SER A 133 0.57 -19.09 -32.88
N ARG A 134 1.63 -19.88 -32.60
CA ARG A 134 2.44 -20.59 -33.61
C ARG A 134 2.44 -22.10 -33.43
N CYS A 135 1.64 -22.62 -32.49
CA CYS A 135 1.68 -24.03 -32.14
C CYS A 135 0.90 -24.85 -33.18
N ASN A 136 1.64 -25.63 -33.97
CA ASN A 136 1.04 -26.46 -35.02
C ASN A 136 0.63 -27.86 -34.53
N GLY A 137 0.70 -28.15 -33.21
CA GLY A 137 0.36 -29.46 -32.63
C GLY A 137 1.26 -30.62 -33.07
N ILE A 138 2.31 -30.36 -33.84
CA ILE A 138 3.27 -31.37 -34.27
C ILE A 138 4.26 -31.58 -33.13
N SER A 139 4.26 -32.78 -32.55
CA SER A 139 5.30 -33.20 -31.62
C SER A 139 6.60 -33.44 -32.38
N ASP A 140 7.42 -32.41 -32.50
CA ASP A 140 8.78 -32.59 -33.01
C ASP A 140 9.60 -33.27 -31.90
N ASN A 141 9.90 -34.56 -32.09
CA ASN A 141 10.78 -35.33 -31.20
C ASN A 141 12.24 -34.83 -31.25
N THR A 142 12.53 -33.83 -32.07
CA THR A 142 13.81 -33.14 -32.12
C THR A 142 13.81 -32.03 -31.08
N ALA A 143 14.19 -32.38 -29.84
CA ALA A 143 14.49 -31.41 -28.79
C ALA A 143 15.66 -30.51 -29.23
N GLY A 144 15.37 -29.43 -29.95
CA GLY A 144 16.34 -28.39 -30.25
C GLY A 144 16.73 -27.66 -28.96
N PRO A 145 18.03 -27.41 -28.71
CA PRO A 145 18.45 -26.63 -27.56
C PRO A 145 17.97 -25.19 -27.76
N SER A 146 17.00 -24.76 -26.95
CA SER A 146 16.65 -23.34 -26.83
C SER A 146 17.74 -22.63 -26.02
N ARG A 147 18.92 -22.50 -26.62
CA ARG A 147 19.99 -21.62 -26.16
C ARG A 147 20.33 -20.70 -27.32
N ASP A 148 19.89 -19.45 -27.21
CA ASP A 148 20.62 -18.35 -27.82
C ASP A 148 22.01 -18.35 -27.18
N ASP A 149 23.00 -18.88 -27.91
CA ASP A 149 24.40 -18.81 -27.55
C ASP A 149 24.88 -17.35 -27.68
N ARG A 150 24.74 -16.57 -26.61
CA ARG A 150 25.74 -15.52 -26.34
C ARG A 150 26.97 -16.22 -25.78
N ALA A 151 27.96 -16.40 -26.65
CA ALA A 151 29.27 -16.93 -26.31
C ALA A 151 29.95 -16.06 -25.22
N ALA A 152 29.97 -16.56 -23.99
CA ALA A 152 30.88 -16.11 -22.95
C ALA A 152 31.85 -17.26 -22.66
N GLU A 153 33.13 -17.00 -22.87
CA GLU A 153 34.24 -17.93 -22.72
C GLU A 153 34.21 -18.68 -21.39
N ARG A 154 34.26 -20.01 -21.45
CA ARG A 154 34.57 -20.85 -20.29
C ARG A 154 36.05 -20.69 -19.92
N ARG A 155 36.31 -20.11 -18.74
CA ARG A 155 37.49 -20.48 -17.94
C ARG A 155 37.04 -21.08 -16.60
N GLN A 156 37.34 -22.37 -16.48
CA GLN A 156 37.63 -23.17 -15.28
C GLN A 156 36.98 -22.73 -13.95
N GLY A 157 36.04 -23.55 -13.46
CA GLY A 157 35.39 -23.34 -12.17
C GLY A 157 36.24 -23.71 -10.94
N PRO A 158 35.87 -23.21 -9.75
CA PRO A 158 36.22 -23.79 -8.46
C PRO A 158 34.95 -24.25 -7.67
N PRO A 159 35.08 -24.91 -6.50
CA PRO A 159 34.24 -26.05 -6.14
C PRO A 159 32.92 -25.71 -5.44
N ARG A 160 32.05 -26.72 -5.47
CA ARG A 160 30.78 -26.88 -4.73
C ARG A 160 30.91 -26.39 -3.28
N ARG A 161 30.18 -25.33 -2.91
CA ARG A 161 30.00 -24.89 -1.51
C ARG A 161 28.53 -24.89 -1.08
N GLN A 162 28.31 -25.71 -0.05
CA GLN A 162 27.32 -25.69 1.02
C GLN A 162 25.84 -25.42 0.72
N ALA A 163 25.06 -26.48 0.94
CA ALA A 163 23.62 -26.42 1.17
C ALA A 163 23.30 -25.53 2.38
N ASN A 164 22.67 -24.39 2.10
CA ASN A 164 21.60 -23.75 2.85
C ASN A 164 21.58 -23.98 4.38
N GLU A 165 22.54 -23.39 5.09
CA GLU A 165 22.59 -23.34 6.55
C GLU A 165 21.67 -22.26 7.15
N PHE A 166 21.08 -21.40 6.31
CA PHE A 166 20.21 -20.29 6.73
C PHE A 166 18.77 -20.75 7.04
N SER A 167 18.27 -21.77 6.33
CA SER A 167 16.91 -22.28 6.52
C SER A 167 16.71 -23.05 7.83
N ARG A 168 17.77 -23.70 8.36
CA ARG A 168 17.69 -24.44 9.64
C ARG A 168 17.68 -23.51 10.85
N LYS A 169 18.39 -22.38 10.80
CA LYS A 169 18.42 -21.41 11.91
C LYS A 169 17.05 -20.77 12.11
N ARG A 170 16.39 -20.31 11.03
CA ARG A 170 15.03 -19.71 11.11
C ARG A 170 13.96 -20.70 11.59
N LEU A 171 14.03 -21.96 11.16
CA LEU A 171 13.12 -23.02 11.61
C LEU A 171 13.34 -23.42 13.08
N MET A 172 14.60 -23.46 13.54
CA MET A 172 14.92 -23.71 14.95
C MET A 172 14.50 -22.54 15.87
N PHE A 173 14.65 -21.29 15.43
CA PHE A 173 14.18 -20.11 16.18
C PHE A 173 12.65 -20.09 16.34
N THR A 174 11.90 -20.52 15.32
CA THR A 174 10.42 -20.60 15.42
C THR A 174 9.94 -21.71 16.36
N ILE A 175 10.62 -22.86 16.39
CA ILE A 175 10.23 -23.99 17.27
C ILE A 175 10.55 -23.68 18.74
N ALA A 176 11.67 -22.99 19.02
CA ALA A 176 12.06 -22.61 20.37
C ALA A 176 11.12 -21.55 20.99
N LEU A 177 10.67 -20.57 20.21
CA LEU A 177 9.75 -19.52 20.68
C LEU A 177 8.34 -20.05 20.97
N THR A 178 7.84 -20.98 20.16
CA THR A 178 6.54 -21.63 20.42
C THR A 178 6.60 -22.60 21.60
N GLY A 179 7.74 -23.27 21.82
CA GLY A 179 7.92 -24.18 22.96
C GLY A 179 7.98 -23.48 24.32
N ILE A 180 8.63 -22.32 24.41
CA ILE A 180 8.75 -21.54 25.65
C ILE A 180 7.39 -20.95 26.07
N ALA A 181 6.56 -20.51 25.12
CA ALA A 181 5.23 -19.97 25.41
C ALA A 181 4.28 -21.03 26.00
N VAL A 182 4.38 -22.28 25.55
CA VAL A 182 3.53 -23.38 26.04
C VAL A 182 3.94 -23.84 27.45
N LEU A 183 5.24 -23.84 27.76
CA LEU A 183 5.76 -24.20 29.09
C LEU A 183 5.47 -23.14 30.15
N LEU A 184 5.57 -21.84 29.81
CA LEU A 184 5.22 -20.76 30.74
C LEU A 184 3.70 -20.70 30.99
N GLY A 185 2.88 -20.94 29.97
CA GLY A 185 1.42 -20.98 30.11
C GLY A 185 0.92 -22.11 31.01
N SER A 186 1.56 -23.27 30.97
CA SER A 186 1.18 -24.46 31.74
C SER A 186 1.63 -24.40 33.22
N LEU A 187 2.74 -23.72 33.52
CA LEU A 187 3.19 -23.49 34.90
C LEU A 187 2.36 -22.42 35.64
N PHE A 188 1.84 -21.41 34.92
CA PHE A 188 0.99 -20.37 35.52
C PHE A 188 -0.45 -20.84 35.77
N PHE A 189 -0.96 -21.82 35.01
CA PHE A 189 -2.33 -22.33 35.18
C PHE A 189 -2.48 -23.47 36.19
N GLN A 190 -1.39 -24.12 36.63
CA GLN A 190 -1.45 -25.18 37.65
C GLN A 190 -1.31 -24.67 39.10
N ARG A 191 -1.15 -23.36 39.31
CA ARG A 191 -1.05 -22.73 40.65
C ARG A 191 -2.24 -21.81 40.94
N LYS A 192 -3.44 -22.38 40.92
CA LYS A 192 -4.53 -21.92 41.81
C LYS A 192 -4.72 -23.01 42.87
N PRO A 193 -4.36 -22.78 44.14
CA PRO A 193 -4.83 -23.65 45.20
C PRO A 193 -6.33 -23.38 45.42
N ASP A 194 -7.09 -24.46 45.52
CA ASP A 194 -8.39 -24.47 46.18
C ASP A 194 -8.27 -23.84 47.56
N GLU A 195 -9.13 -22.87 47.87
CA GLU A 195 -9.60 -22.70 49.24
C GLU A 195 -11.09 -22.35 49.27
N SER A 196 -11.80 -23.29 49.88
CA SER A 196 -13.19 -23.39 50.32
C SER A 196 -13.93 -22.11 50.74
N GLN A 197 -15.27 -22.20 50.59
CA GLN A 197 -16.32 -21.63 51.46
C GLN A 197 -15.84 -21.22 52.86
N VAL A 198 -16.38 -20.12 53.45
CA VAL A 198 -17.55 -20.09 54.36
C VAL A 198 -18.00 -18.63 54.61
N HIS A 199 -19.31 -18.46 54.84
CA HIS A 199 -20.08 -17.37 55.46
C HIS A 199 -20.55 -16.17 54.62
#